data_AF-A0A5R9FJF8-F1
#
_entry.id   AF-A0A5R9FJF8-F1
#
_cell.length_a   1.000
_cell.length_b   1.000
_cell.length_c   1.000
_cell.angle_alpha   90.00
_cell.angle_beta   90.00
_cell.angle_gamma   90.00
#
_symmetry.space_group_name_H-M   'P 1'
#
loop_
_entity.id
_entity.type
_entity.pdbx_description
1 polymer ?
#
loop_
_entity_poly.entity_id
_entity_poly.type
_entity_poly.pdbx_seq_one_letter_code
_entity_poly.pdbx_strand_id
1 'polypeptide(L)'
;MRTRTLLVEVDDSVRTSQEELAFAEVHFDAEAVEPFVRAVWDAEAELSAAFRLRQRYDESVAGETPESDPLESDAARRETLRDIAAQCTDAGRRLDAEAAAFDRLRALERDTGAALDLAEACFRELAARTGAAEAVLADLGRRYAPSAARPVIGHVEQAKDRLLFATTHLNRARQSTDMGDPYGAAPHLRAAEGAVSQAAVFVDGVERLAAALAAAVEALPVALAGAEAAVTDAGGPLERTSTRMPVGELRALVAHAAAVLAGVREEMAAGPYDPLDALRRIVRATAPLGAGRADAVLAAALITARSATAAAAGFVTTHRG
;
A
#
# COMPACT_ATOMS: atom_id res chain seq x y z
N MET A 1 10.06 -10.25 11.28
CA MET A 1 9.39 -9.50 10.20
C MET A 1 10.37 -8.80 9.28
N ARG A 2 11.34 -8.02 9.80
CA ARG A 2 12.34 -7.26 9.01
C ARG A 2 13.07 -8.05 7.91
N THR A 3 13.52 -9.27 8.19
CA THR A 3 14.26 -10.11 7.21
C THR A 3 13.40 -10.59 6.03
N ARG A 4 12.09 -10.82 6.23
CA ARG A 4 11.19 -11.18 5.13
C ARG A 4 10.93 -9.99 4.20
N THR A 5 10.83 -8.79 4.76
CA THR A 5 10.74 -7.55 3.99
C THR A 5 11.99 -7.34 3.14
N LEU A 6 13.19 -7.47 3.72
CA LEU A 6 14.46 -7.35 2.99
C LEU A 6 14.60 -8.34 1.83
N LEU A 7 14.15 -9.59 2.00
CA LEU A 7 14.16 -10.58 0.93
C LEU A 7 13.27 -10.17 -0.25
N VAL A 8 12.08 -9.63 0.03
CA VAL A 8 11.17 -9.13 -1.01
C VAL A 8 11.73 -7.90 -1.70
N GLU A 9 12.36 -6.98 -0.95
CA GLU A 9 13.00 -5.78 -1.52
C GLU A 9 14.12 -6.15 -2.50
N VAL A 10 14.98 -7.11 -2.15
CA VAL A 10 16.06 -7.57 -3.04
C VAL A 10 15.52 -8.35 -4.23
N ASP A 11 14.48 -9.16 -4.06
CA ASP A 11 13.80 -9.86 -5.18
C ASP A 11 13.22 -8.88 -6.21
N ASP A 12 12.56 -7.83 -5.73
CA ASP A 12 12.06 -6.75 -6.59
C ASP A 12 13.20 -5.99 -7.29
N SER A 13 14.32 -5.72 -6.60
CA SER A 13 15.51 -5.09 -7.20
C SER A 13 16.17 -5.96 -8.27
N VAL A 14 16.28 -7.27 -8.04
CA VAL A 14 16.79 -8.23 -9.03
C VAL A 14 15.91 -8.24 -10.27
N ARG A 15 14.58 -8.34 -10.10
CA ARG A 15 13.63 -8.32 -11.21
C ARG A 15 13.69 -7.03 -12.02
N THR A 16 13.77 -5.88 -11.34
CA THR A 16 13.94 -4.58 -11.99
C THR A 16 15.25 -4.53 -12.78
N SER A 17 16.33 -5.05 -12.21
CA SER A 17 17.64 -5.06 -12.86
C SER A 17 17.71 -6.03 -14.06
N GLN A 18 16.96 -7.14 -14.03
CA GLN A 18 16.78 -8.04 -15.18
C GLN A 18 16.02 -7.35 -16.32
N GLU A 19 14.97 -6.58 -16.01
CA GLU A 19 14.22 -5.82 -17.02
C GLU A 19 15.10 -4.75 -17.70
N GLU A 20 15.93 -4.04 -16.92
CA GLU A 20 16.89 -3.06 -17.45
C GLU A 20 18.05 -3.75 -18.20
N LEU A 21 18.48 -4.94 -17.77
CA LEU A 21 19.48 -5.75 -18.47
C LEU A 21 18.97 -6.18 -19.85
N ALA A 22 17.75 -6.72 -19.93
CA ALA A 22 17.14 -7.11 -21.19
C ALA A 22 16.99 -5.93 -22.16
N PHE A 23 16.69 -4.73 -21.64
CA PHE A 23 16.73 -3.51 -22.44
C PHE A 23 18.14 -3.22 -22.96
N ALA A 24 19.15 -3.28 -22.08
CA ALA A 24 20.52 -2.98 -22.44
C ALA A 24 21.08 -3.94 -23.50
N GLU A 25 20.79 -5.24 -23.38
CA GLU A 25 21.23 -6.28 -24.33
C GLU A 25 20.66 -6.11 -25.75
N VAL A 26 19.50 -5.47 -25.90
CA VAL A 26 18.87 -5.20 -27.20
C VAL A 26 19.49 -3.97 -27.90
N HIS A 27 19.96 -3.00 -27.13
CA HIS A 27 20.33 -1.67 -27.63
C HIS A 27 21.83 -1.38 -27.59
N PHE A 28 22.63 -2.19 -26.88
CA PHE A 28 24.06 -1.99 -26.71
C PHE A 28 24.85 -3.26 -26.97
N ASP A 29 26.13 -3.10 -27.34
CA ASP A 29 27.03 -4.23 -27.62
C ASP A 29 27.31 -5.05 -26.35
N ALA A 30 27.53 -6.36 -26.52
CA ALA A 30 27.73 -7.29 -25.41
C ALA A 30 28.86 -6.87 -24.44
N GLU A 31 29.94 -6.26 -24.93
CA GLU A 31 31.05 -5.78 -24.09
C GLU A 31 30.63 -4.65 -23.14
N ALA A 32 29.71 -3.79 -23.57
CA ALA A 32 29.18 -2.69 -22.76
C ALA A 32 28.19 -3.17 -21.69
N VAL A 33 27.51 -4.30 -21.95
CA VAL A 33 26.47 -4.85 -21.07
C VAL A 33 27.02 -5.88 -20.07
N GLU A 34 28.19 -6.45 -20.34
CA GLU A 34 28.84 -7.50 -19.56
C GLU A 34 28.96 -7.23 -18.03
N PRO A 35 29.31 -6.02 -17.55
CA PRO A 35 29.35 -5.73 -16.11
C PRO A 35 27.98 -5.88 -15.43
N PHE A 36 26.92 -5.48 -16.14
CA PHE A 36 25.54 -5.57 -15.66
C PHE A 36 25.04 -7.01 -15.60
N VAL A 37 25.37 -7.81 -16.63
CA VAL A 37 25.07 -9.26 -16.65
C VAL A 37 25.64 -9.92 -15.41
N ARG A 38 26.91 -9.63 -15.07
CA ARG A 38 27.55 -10.20 -13.87
C ARG A 38 26.91 -9.72 -12.58
N ALA A 39 26.59 -8.43 -12.47
CA ALA A 39 25.99 -7.87 -11.26
C ALA A 39 24.60 -8.46 -10.97
N VAL A 40 23.77 -8.62 -12.00
CA VAL A 40 22.45 -9.25 -11.89
C VAL A 40 22.58 -10.73 -11.54
N TRP A 41 23.49 -11.44 -12.20
CA TRP A 41 23.74 -12.87 -11.92
C TRP A 41 24.24 -13.12 -10.49
N ASP A 42 25.19 -12.30 -10.01
CA ASP A 42 25.69 -12.38 -8.63
C ASP A 42 24.57 -12.10 -7.62
N ALA A 43 23.74 -11.08 -7.86
CA ALA A 43 22.62 -10.73 -6.98
C ALA A 43 21.54 -11.83 -6.94
N GLU A 44 21.24 -12.47 -8.07
CA GLU A 44 20.35 -13.64 -8.13
C GLU A 44 20.89 -14.82 -7.31
N ALA A 45 22.19 -15.07 -7.40
CA ALA A 45 22.85 -16.15 -6.67
C ALA A 45 22.81 -15.91 -5.15
N GLU A 46 23.09 -14.68 -4.73
CA GLU A 46 23.03 -14.23 -3.32
C GLU A 46 21.59 -14.29 -2.77
N LEU A 47 20.60 -13.80 -3.52
CA LEU A 47 19.18 -13.88 -3.16
C LEU A 47 18.69 -15.33 -3.02
N SER A 48 19.08 -16.18 -3.98
CA SER A 48 18.76 -17.62 -3.94
C SER A 48 19.36 -18.30 -2.71
N ALA A 49 20.57 -17.91 -2.30
CA ALA A 49 21.20 -18.41 -1.07
C ALA A 49 20.45 -17.93 0.18
N ALA A 50 20.03 -16.67 0.21
CA ALA A 50 19.27 -16.07 1.31
C ALA A 50 17.89 -16.76 1.48
N PHE A 51 17.20 -17.07 0.39
CA PHE A 51 15.95 -17.85 0.43
C PHE A 51 16.16 -19.27 0.97
N ARG A 52 17.21 -19.97 0.54
CA ARG A 52 17.56 -21.30 1.08
C ARG A 52 17.84 -21.25 2.59
N LEU A 53 18.54 -20.21 3.05
CA LEU A 53 18.82 -20.02 4.47
C LEU A 53 17.53 -19.72 5.24
N ARG A 54 16.62 -18.91 4.68
CA ARG A 54 15.30 -18.65 5.25
C ARG A 54 14.43 -19.89 5.35
N GLN A 55 14.44 -20.73 4.32
CA GLN A 55 13.70 -21.99 4.31
C GLN A 55 14.18 -22.91 5.44
N ARG A 56 15.50 -23.13 5.57
CA ARG A 56 16.07 -23.93 6.66
C ARG A 56 15.74 -23.37 8.04
N TYR A 57 15.72 -22.04 8.19
CA TYR A 57 15.28 -21.38 9.43
C TYR A 57 13.80 -21.64 9.73
N ASP A 58 12.92 -21.51 8.73
CA ASP A 58 11.48 -21.73 8.93
C ASP A 58 11.19 -23.23 9.24
N GLU A 59 11.94 -24.15 8.63
CA GLU A 59 11.91 -25.60 8.93
C GLU A 59 12.43 -25.92 10.33
N SER A 60 13.55 -25.31 10.77
CA SER A 60 14.09 -25.54 12.11
C SER A 60 13.16 -25.01 13.20
N VAL A 61 12.49 -23.87 12.97
CA VAL A 61 11.48 -23.32 13.89
C VAL A 61 10.25 -24.23 13.96
N ALA A 62 9.84 -24.85 12.85
CA ALA A 62 8.69 -25.75 12.82
C ALA A 62 8.95 -27.12 13.47
N GLY A 63 10.21 -27.57 13.48
CA GLY A 63 10.62 -28.88 14.02
C GLY A 63 11.03 -28.90 15.50
N GLU A 64 11.06 -27.75 16.18
CA GLU A 64 11.50 -27.68 17.58
C GLU A 64 10.48 -28.29 18.56
N THR A 65 10.98 -29.17 19.42
CA THR A 65 10.23 -29.76 20.55
C THR A 65 10.53 -28.99 21.86
N PRO A 66 9.63 -29.06 22.87
CA PRO A 66 9.76 -28.31 24.13
C PRO A 66 10.99 -28.62 25.00
N GLU A 67 11.80 -29.61 24.63
CA GLU A 67 12.94 -30.12 25.41
C GLU A 67 14.28 -29.42 25.11
N SER A 68 14.31 -28.50 24.13
CA SER A 68 15.52 -27.80 23.70
C SER A 68 15.87 -26.63 24.62
N ASP A 69 17.16 -26.36 24.88
CA ASP A 69 17.59 -25.18 25.65
C ASP A 69 17.15 -23.89 24.93
N PRO A 70 16.24 -23.08 25.51
CA PRO A 70 15.66 -21.92 24.84
C PRO A 70 16.67 -20.80 24.53
N LEU A 71 17.77 -20.70 25.30
CA LEU A 71 18.73 -19.60 25.18
C LEU A 71 19.74 -19.83 24.04
N GLU A 72 20.19 -21.08 23.87
CA GLU A 72 21.11 -21.46 22.79
C GLU A 72 20.41 -21.44 21.42
N SER A 73 19.16 -21.92 21.35
CA SER A 73 18.33 -21.83 20.13
C SER A 73 18.07 -20.38 19.72
N ASP A 74 17.77 -19.48 20.66
CA ASP A 74 17.50 -18.06 20.35
C ASP A 74 18.76 -17.30 19.88
N ALA A 75 19.96 -17.68 20.34
CA ALA A 75 21.21 -17.10 19.86
C ALA A 75 21.49 -17.50 18.39
N ALA A 76 21.43 -18.80 18.07
CA ALA A 76 21.66 -19.32 16.72
C ALA A 76 20.61 -18.81 15.70
N ARG A 77 19.35 -18.67 16.12
CA ARG A 77 18.27 -18.06 15.32
C ARG A 77 18.57 -16.61 14.97
N ARG A 78 19.05 -15.83 15.94
CA ARG A 78 19.39 -14.42 15.73
C ARG A 78 20.61 -14.27 14.82
N GLU A 79 21.60 -15.15 14.92
CA GLU A 79 22.74 -15.19 14.00
C GLU A 79 22.29 -15.48 12.56
N THR A 80 21.50 -16.53 12.35
CA THR A 80 20.94 -16.87 11.03
C THR A 80 20.15 -15.71 10.41
N LEU A 81 19.33 -15.01 11.19
CA LEU A 81 18.58 -13.84 10.69
C LEU A 81 19.48 -12.64 10.37
N ARG A 82 20.63 -12.49 11.04
CA ARG A 82 21.63 -11.47 10.70
C ARG A 82 22.35 -11.82 9.40
N ASP A 83 22.70 -13.08 9.20
CA ASP A 83 23.35 -13.54 7.97
C ASP A 83 22.46 -13.33 6.74
N ILE A 84 21.16 -13.68 6.85
CA ILE A 84 20.19 -13.40 5.77
C ILE A 84 20.11 -11.89 5.50
N ALA A 85 20.06 -11.07 6.54
CA ALA A 85 19.98 -9.61 6.38
C ALA A 85 21.26 -9.02 5.76
N ALA A 86 22.44 -9.53 6.12
CA ALA A 86 23.71 -9.11 5.55
C ALA A 86 23.79 -9.45 4.06
N GLN A 87 23.42 -10.68 3.68
CA GLN A 87 23.38 -11.12 2.28
C GLN A 87 22.40 -10.29 1.44
N CYS A 88 21.20 -10.00 1.96
CA CYS A 88 20.26 -9.12 1.27
C CYS A 88 20.81 -7.70 1.10
N THR A 89 21.49 -7.18 2.12
CA THR A 89 22.07 -5.83 2.10
C THR A 89 23.23 -5.73 1.10
N ASP A 90 24.05 -6.77 1.00
CA ASP A 90 25.17 -6.82 0.06
C ASP A 90 24.69 -6.95 -1.40
N ALA A 91 23.68 -7.79 -1.65
CA ALA A 91 23.05 -7.93 -2.96
C ALA A 91 22.39 -6.62 -3.41
N GLY A 92 21.64 -5.96 -2.53
CA GLY A 92 21.05 -4.64 -2.80
C GLY A 92 22.11 -3.60 -3.15
N ARG A 93 23.19 -3.52 -2.36
CA ARG A 93 24.29 -2.56 -2.62
C ARG A 93 24.98 -2.80 -3.96
N ARG A 94 25.09 -4.07 -4.39
CA ARG A 94 25.68 -4.43 -5.68
C ARG A 94 24.82 -3.95 -6.85
N LEU A 95 23.51 -4.16 -6.76
CA LEU A 95 22.56 -3.66 -7.78
C LEU A 95 22.52 -2.13 -7.78
N ASP A 96 22.53 -1.50 -6.62
CA ASP A 96 22.57 -0.03 -6.48
C ASP A 96 23.84 0.59 -7.12
N ALA A 97 24.98 -0.13 -7.07
CA ALA A 97 26.22 0.33 -7.68
C ALA A 97 26.13 0.42 -9.21
N GLU A 98 25.31 -0.43 -9.84
CA GLU A 98 25.10 -0.47 -11.28
C GLU A 98 23.91 0.38 -11.76
N ALA A 99 23.00 0.78 -10.86
CA ALA A 99 21.81 1.57 -11.19
C ALA A 99 22.15 2.86 -11.96
N ALA A 100 23.17 3.60 -11.51
CA ALA A 100 23.63 4.82 -12.18
C ALA A 100 24.19 4.55 -13.60
N ALA A 101 24.67 3.34 -13.86
CA ALA A 101 25.19 2.95 -15.16
C ALA A 101 24.06 2.53 -16.11
N PHE A 102 23.01 1.85 -15.62
CA PHE A 102 21.77 1.60 -16.38
C PHE A 102 21.06 2.90 -16.75
N ASP A 103 21.00 3.88 -15.84
CA ASP A 103 20.44 5.19 -16.11
C ASP A 103 21.18 5.92 -17.24
N ARG A 104 22.51 5.77 -17.33
CA ARG A 104 23.31 6.32 -18.43
C ARG A 104 22.97 5.67 -19.78
N LEU A 105 22.73 4.37 -19.82
CA LEU A 105 22.31 3.65 -21.03
C LEU A 105 20.91 4.06 -21.47
N ARG A 106 19.97 4.24 -20.53
CA ARG A 106 18.63 4.79 -20.80
C ARG A 106 18.66 6.22 -21.35
N ALA A 107 19.56 7.06 -20.84
CA ALA A 107 19.68 8.45 -21.26
C ALA A 107 20.16 8.60 -22.71
N LEU A 108 20.94 7.63 -23.21
CA LEU A 108 21.43 7.57 -24.58
C LEU A 108 20.33 7.27 -25.62
N GLU A 109 19.26 6.58 -25.20
CA GLU A 109 18.15 6.17 -26.07
C GLU A 109 16.94 7.12 -25.98
N ARG A 110 16.78 7.85 -24.87
CA ARG A 110 15.72 8.84 -24.67
C ARG A 110 16.09 10.23 -25.19
N ASP A 111 15.16 10.86 -25.92
CA ASP A 111 15.13 12.32 -26.04
C ASP A 111 14.89 12.93 -24.64
N THR A 112 15.98 13.33 -24.01
CA THR A 112 15.98 13.86 -22.63
C THR A 112 15.17 15.16 -22.53
N GLY A 113 15.10 15.95 -23.60
CA GLY A 113 14.29 17.18 -23.65
C GLY A 113 12.79 16.86 -23.63
N ALA A 114 12.34 15.97 -24.51
CA ALA A 114 10.94 15.55 -24.53
C ALA A 114 10.49 14.87 -23.23
N ALA A 115 11.38 14.08 -22.60
CA ALA A 115 11.11 13.44 -21.32
C ALA A 115 11.00 14.47 -20.17
N LEU A 116 11.86 15.49 -20.17
CA LEU A 116 11.78 16.60 -19.21
C LEU A 116 10.47 17.39 -19.36
N ASP A 117 10.07 17.73 -20.59
CA ASP A 117 8.82 18.45 -20.85
C ASP A 117 7.59 17.69 -20.33
N LEU A 118 7.57 16.38 -20.51
CA LEU A 118 6.52 15.51 -19.98
C LEU A 118 6.53 15.52 -18.44
N ALA A 119 7.70 15.34 -17.81
CA ALA A 119 7.80 15.34 -16.35
C ALA A 119 7.34 16.67 -15.74
N GLU A 120 7.66 17.80 -16.37
CA GLU A 120 7.18 19.11 -15.94
C GLU A 120 5.67 19.33 -16.16
N ALA A 121 5.10 18.75 -17.22
CA ALA A 121 3.66 18.76 -17.41
C ALA A 121 2.95 17.96 -16.29
N CYS A 122 3.41 16.74 -16.02
CA CYS A 122 2.91 15.91 -14.92
C CYS A 122 3.05 16.60 -13.56
N PHE A 123 4.19 17.25 -13.30
CA PHE A 123 4.42 18.03 -12.10
C PHE A 123 3.39 19.16 -11.93
N ARG A 124 3.15 19.95 -12.97
CA ARG A 124 2.18 21.07 -12.92
C ARG A 124 0.76 20.58 -12.70
N GLU A 125 0.37 19.51 -13.38
CA GLU A 125 -0.93 18.87 -13.17
C GLU A 125 -1.09 18.42 -11.72
N LEU A 126 -0.10 17.72 -11.17
CA LEU A 126 -0.16 17.21 -9.81
C LEU A 126 -0.10 18.32 -8.75
N ALA A 127 0.63 19.41 -9.01
CA ALA A 127 0.63 20.58 -8.15
C ALA A 127 -0.77 21.22 -8.07
N ALA A 128 -1.48 21.34 -9.20
CA ALA A 128 -2.86 21.80 -9.23
C ALA A 128 -3.80 20.84 -8.47
N ARG A 129 -3.65 19.53 -8.66
CA ARG A 129 -4.43 18.51 -7.94
C ARG A 129 -4.16 18.52 -6.44
N THR A 130 -2.93 18.78 -6.00
CA THR A 130 -2.58 18.93 -4.57
C THR A 130 -3.36 20.08 -3.93
N GLY A 131 -3.48 21.23 -4.62
CA GLY A 131 -4.31 22.34 -4.16
C GLY A 131 -5.80 21.98 -4.07
N ALA A 132 -6.32 21.22 -5.04
CA ALA A 132 -7.70 20.72 -4.99
C ALA A 132 -7.92 19.72 -3.85
N ALA A 133 -6.96 18.83 -3.57
CA ALA A 133 -7.02 17.87 -2.47
C ALA A 133 -7.08 18.57 -1.10
N GLU A 134 -6.38 19.69 -0.92
CA GLU A 134 -6.46 20.52 0.29
C GLU A 134 -7.87 21.06 0.51
N ALA A 135 -8.51 21.58 -0.55
CA ALA A 135 -9.90 22.05 -0.50
C ALA A 135 -10.87 20.90 -0.18
N VAL A 136 -10.64 19.71 -0.74
CA VAL A 136 -11.43 18.50 -0.43
C VAL A 136 -11.29 18.12 1.04
N LEU A 137 -10.07 18.08 1.61
CA LEU A 137 -9.87 17.77 3.03
C LEU A 137 -10.58 18.77 3.95
N ALA A 138 -10.48 20.06 3.64
CA ALA A 138 -11.19 21.10 4.40
C ALA A 138 -12.70 20.90 4.37
N ASP A 139 -13.24 20.43 3.24
CA ASP A 139 -14.66 20.14 3.09
C ASP A 139 -15.09 18.85 3.80
N LEU A 140 -14.29 17.78 3.74
CA LEU A 140 -14.52 16.56 4.52
C LEU A 140 -14.53 16.86 6.02
N GLY A 141 -13.62 17.70 6.51
CA GLY A 141 -13.54 18.10 7.92
C GLY A 141 -14.74 18.92 8.40
N ARG A 142 -15.50 19.56 7.51
CA ARG A 142 -16.77 20.22 7.85
C ARG A 142 -17.95 19.25 7.86
N ARG A 143 -17.95 18.25 6.96
CA ARG A 143 -19.10 17.36 6.72
C ARG A 143 -19.13 16.14 7.64
N TYR A 144 -17.96 15.63 8.04
CA TYR A 144 -17.85 14.34 8.73
C TYR A 144 -17.11 14.46 10.05
N ALA A 145 -17.24 13.43 10.89
CA ALA A 145 -16.47 13.34 12.12
C ALA A 145 -14.95 13.28 11.84
N PRO A 146 -14.08 13.78 12.73
CA PRO A 146 -12.62 13.76 12.53
C PRO A 146 -12.03 12.37 12.25
N SER A 147 -12.67 11.30 12.76
CA SER A 147 -12.24 9.92 12.49
C SER A 147 -12.33 9.54 11.02
N ALA A 148 -13.25 10.14 10.25
CA ALA A 148 -13.46 9.88 8.83
C ALA A 148 -12.24 10.29 7.99
N ALA A 149 -11.58 11.39 8.35
CA ALA A 149 -10.41 11.92 7.66
C ALA A 149 -9.08 11.30 8.14
N ARG A 150 -9.10 10.51 9.23
CA ARG A 150 -7.90 9.93 9.85
C ARG A 150 -6.94 9.22 8.89
N PRO A 151 -7.40 8.42 7.89
CA PRO A 151 -6.51 7.68 7.00
C PRO A 151 -5.64 8.55 6.09
N VAL A 152 -5.98 9.83 5.91
CA VAL A 152 -5.30 10.74 4.97
C VAL A 152 -4.71 11.96 5.67
N ILE A 153 -4.64 11.95 7.01
CA ILE A 153 -3.98 13.02 7.76
C ILE A 153 -2.53 13.12 7.29
N GLY A 154 -2.11 14.35 6.95
CA GLY A 154 -0.74 14.63 6.50
C GLY A 154 -0.46 14.32 5.02
N HIS A 155 -1.37 13.68 4.29
CA HIS A 155 -1.15 13.34 2.88
C HIS A 155 -0.85 14.57 2.00
N VAL A 156 -1.59 15.67 2.19
CA VAL A 156 -1.35 16.91 1.42
C VAL A 156 0.02 17.50 1.73
N GLU A 157 0.45 17.49 2.99
CA GLU A 157 1.77 17.99 3.39
C GLU A 157 2.90 17.11 2.82
N GLN A 158 2.72 15.78 2.86
CA GLN A 158 3.65 14.85 2.22
C GLN A 158 3.70 15.04 0.70
N ALA A 159 2.58 15.28 0.05
CA ALA A 159 2.54 15.60 -1.38
C ALA A 159 3.29 16.92 -1.68
N LYS A 160 3.09 17.97 -0.88
CA LYS A 160 3.81 19.25 -1.00
C LYS A 160 5.33 19.05 -0.84
N ASP A 161 5.77 18.29 0.15
CA ASP A 161 7.20 17.99 0.36
C ASP A 161 7.82 17.27 -0.85
N ARG A 162 7.11 16.28 -1.40
CA ARG A 162 7.55 15.56 -2.60
C ARG A 162 7.56 16.45 -3.84
N LEU A 163 6.62 17.37 -3.98
CA LEU A 163 6.62 18.36 -5.06
C LEU A 163 7.78 19.37 -4.93
N LEU A 164 8.14 19.78 -3.71
CA LEU A 164 9.33 20.62 -3.49
C LEU A 164 10.62 19.89 -3.88
N PHE A 165 10.72 18.60 -3.54
CA PHE A 165 11.83 17.75 -3.99
C PHE A 165 11.86 17.63 -5.52
N ALA A 166 10.72 17.34 -6.15
CA ALA A 166 10.60 17.25 -7.61
C ALA A 166 11.02 18.56 -8.29
N THR A 167 10.62 19.72 -7.74
CA THR A 167 11.00 21.05 -8.25
C THR A 167 12.52 21.21 -8.29
N THR A 168 13.21 20.82 -7.22
CA THR A 168 14.67 20.92 -7.14
C THR A 168 15.34 20.08 -8.23
N HIS A 169 14.82 18.87 -8.46
CA HIS A 169 15.36 17.93 -9.42
C HIS A 169 15.01 18.29 -10.88
N LEU A 170 13.80 18.76 -11.19
CA LEU A 170 13.43 19.25 -12.51
C LEU A 170 14.30 20.44 -12.92
N ASN A 171 14.57 21.38 -12.01
CA ASN A 171 15.46 22.51 -12.29
C ASN A 171 16.89 22.07 -12.63
N ARG A 172 17.42 21.07 -11.92
CA ARG A 172 18.75 20.52 -12.22
C ARG A 172 18.77 19.75 -13.54
N ALA A 173 17.74 18.95 -13.82
CA ALA A 173 17.59 18.24 -15.09
C ALA A 173 17.52 19.23 -16.26
N ARG A 174 16.78 20.32 -16.12
CA ARG A 174 16.71 21.41 -17.11
C ARG A 174 18.06 22.06 -17.34
N GLN A 175 18.78 22.43 -16.28
CA GLN A 175 20.12 23.02 -16.41
C GLN A 175 21.09 22.10 -17.15
N SER A 176 21.13 20.81 -16.82
CA SER A 176 21.95 19.83 -17.51
C SER A 176 21.53 19.66 -18.98
N THR A 177 20.23 19.66 -19.27
CA THR A 177 19.71 19.59 -20.64
C THR A 177 20.10 20.82 -21.46
N ASP A 178 19.98 22.02 -20.91
CA ASP A 178 20.37 23.29 -21.55
C ASP A 178 21.89 23.35 -21.82
N MET A 179 22.71 22.69 -20.99
CA MET A 179 24.15 22.55 -21.18
C MET A 179 24.53 21.44 -22.18
N GLY A 180 23.56 20.70 -22.72
CA GLY A 180 23.81 19.56 -23.60
C GLY A 180 24.40 18.34 -22.87
N ASP A 181 24.15 18.21 -21.57
CA ASP A 181 24.58 17.10 -20.71
C ASP A 181 23.38 16.19 -20.34
N PRO A 182 22.95 15.30 -21.24
CA PRO A 182 21.85 14.37 -20.95
C PRO A 182 22.19 13.39 -19.82
N TYR A 183 23.48 13.08 -19.61
CA TYR A 183 23.93 12.17 -18.55
C TYR A 183 23.75 12.77 -17.15
N GLY A 184 24.06 14.06 -16.99
CA GLY A 184 23.78 14.80 -15.76
C GLY A 184 22.28 15.01 -15.54
N ALA A 185 21.50 15.17 -16.62
CA ALA A 185 20.06 15.40 -16.53
C ALA A 185 19.27 14.16 -16.10
N ALA A 186 19.64 12.98 -16.58
CA ALA A 186 18.91 11.72 -16.38
C ALA A 186 18.62 11.37 -14.89
N PRO A 187 19.60 11.31 -13.97
CA PRO A 187 19.32 10.96 -12.57
C PRO A 187 18.43 12.00 -11.88
N HIS A 188 18.54 13.27 -12.26
CA HIS A 188 17.65 14.32 -11.76
C HIS A 188 16.23 14.16 -12.28
N LEU A 189 16.06 13.87 -13.57
CA LEU A 189 14.76 13.60 -14.16
C LEU A 189 14.06 12.40 -13.49
N ARG A 190 14.77 11.29 -13.28
CA ARG A 190 14.24 10.11 -12.58
C ARG A 190 13.79 10.41 -11.15
N ALA A 191 14.62 11.12 -10.40
CA ALA A 191 14.28 11.52 -9.04
C ALA A 191 13.03 12.42 -8.99
N ALA A 192 12.86 13.30 -9.98
CA ALA A 192 11.65 14.10 -10.12
C ALA A 192 10.41 13.25 -10.47
N GLU A 193 10.52 12.34 -11.45
CA GLU A 193 9.44 11.41 -11.82
C GLU A 193 8.99 10.55 -10.63
N GLY A 194 9.95 10.02 -9.87
CA GLY A 194 9.70 9.25 -8.65
C GLY A 194 8.99 10.07 -7.57
N ALA A 195 9.39 11.32 -7.38
CA ALA A 195 8.75 12.20 -6.41
C ALA A 195 7.33 12.63 -6.84
N VAL A 196 7.11 12.90 -8.13
CA VAL A 196 5.77 13.17 -8.69
C VAL A 196 4.86 11.96 -8.50
N SER A 197 5.33 10.76 -8.83
CA SER A 197 4.54 9.53 -8.65
C SER A 197 4.23 9.24 -7.18
N GLN A 198 5.16 9.48 -6.25
CA GLN A 198 4.88 9.39 -4.80
C GLN A 198 3.86 10.43 -4.33
N ALA A 199 3.96 11.68 -4.78
CA ALA A 199 2.99 12.73 -4.47
C ALA A 199 1.59 12.36 -4.97
N ALA A 200 1.49 11.73 -6.15
CA ALA A 200 0.22 11.28 -6.72
C ALA A 200 -0.48 10.26 -5.82
N VAL A 201 0.24 9.33 -5.19
CA VAL A 201 -0.36 8.34 -4.27
C VAL A 201 -1.09 9.01 -3.11
N PHE A 202 -0.51 10.07 -2.53
CA PHE A 202 -1.11 10.81 -1.42
C PHE A 202 -2.37 11.58 -1.86
N VAL A 203 -2.29 12.29 -2.99
CA VAL A 203 -3.40 13.05 -3.59
C VAL A 203 -4.55 12.11 -3.96
N ASP A 204 -4.26 11.01 -4.67
CA ASP A 204 -5.26 10.00 -5.01
C ASP A 204 -5.88 9.37 -3.75
N GLY A 205 -5.11 9.25 -2.66
CA GLY A 205 -5.60 8.78 -1.37
C GLY A 205 -6.72 9.66 -0.81
N VAL A 206 -6.57 10.98 -0.93
CA VAL A 206 -7.60 11.96 -0.52
C VAL A 206 -8.84 11.83 -1.40
N GLU A 207 -8.67 11.80 -2.72
CA GLU A 207 -9.77 11.67 -3.68
C GLU A 207 -10.54 10.36 -3.48
N ARG A 208 -9.84 9.23 -3.30
CA ARG A 208 -10.44 7.92 -3.01
C ARG A 208 -11.22 7.93 -1.70
N LEU A 209 -10.68 8.54 -0.65
CA LEU A 209 -11.40 8.65 0.63
C LEU A 209 -12.68 9.47 0.47
N ALA A 210 -12.62 10.61 -0.24
CA ALA A 210 -13.78 11.44 -0.49
C ALA A 210 -14.88 10.66 -1.24
N ALA A 211 -14.52 9.91 -2.28
CA ALA A 211 -15.43 9.05 -3.01
C ALA A 211 -16.00 7.92 -2.14
N ALA A 212 -15.17 7.28 -1.30
CA ALA A 212 -15.60 6.22 -0.40
C ALA A 212 -16.57 6.72 0.68
N LEU A 213 -16.34 7.93 1.23
CA LEU A 213 -17.24 8.56 2.19
C LEU A 213 -18.58 8.90 1.53
N ALA A 214 -18.57 9.46 0.32
CA ALA A 214 -19.81 9.75 -0.42
C ALA A 214 -20.62 8.47 -0.71
N ALA A 215 -19.96 7.41 -1.20
CA ALA A 215 -20.60 6.11 -1.42
C ALA A 215 -21.13 5.50 -0.11
N ALA A 216 -20.41 5.68 1.00
CA ALA A 216 -20.84 5.19 2.29
C ALA A 216 -22.10 5.90 2.80
N VAL A 217 -22.19 7.23 2.62
CA VAL A 217 -23.40 8.00 2.95
C VAL A 217 -24.62 7.49 2.19
N GLU A 218 -24.49 7.28 0.88
CA GLU A 218 -25.59 6.78 0.04
C GLU A 218 -26.02 5.35 0.43
N ALA A 219 -25.07 4.49 0.79
CA ALA A 219 -25.36 3.09 1.14
C ALA A 219 -25.94 2.92 2.55
N LEU A 220 -25.69 3.86 3.47
CA LEU A 220 -25.94 3.68 4.89
C LEU A 220 -27.42 3.45 5.25
N PRO A 221 -28.41 4.20 4.71
CA PRO A 221 -29.82 3.98 5.05
C PRO A 221 -30.31 2.59 4.66
N VAL A 222 -29.93 2.13 3.46
CA VAL A 222 -30.34 0.82 2.93
C VAL A 222 -29.65 -0.32 3.67
N ALA A 223 -28.35 -0.17 3.98
CA ALA A 223 -27.60 -1.14 4.76
C ALA A 223 -28.14 -1.27 6.20
N LEU A 224 -28.51 -0.14 6.82
CA LEU A 224 -29.09 -0.11 8.16
C LEU A 224 -30.46 -0.81 8.18
N ALA A 225 -31.36 -0.47 7.26
CA ALA A 225 -32.68 -1.13 7.15
C ALA A 225 -32.56 -2.65 6.88
N GLY A 226 -31.65 -3.05 5.98
CA GLY A 226 -31.39 -4.46 5.69
C GLY A 226 -30.83 -5.22 6.91
N ALA A 227 -29.94 -4.59 7.67
CA ALA A 227 -29.40 -5.14 8.89
C ALA A 227 -30.48 -5.30 9.99
N GLU A 228 -31.36 -4.32 10.17
CA GLU A 228 -32.47 -4.37 11.12
C GLU A 228 -33.45 -5.50 10.79
N ALA A 229 -33.77 -5.68 9.51
CA ALA A 229 -34.61 -6.78 9.05
C ALA A 229 -33.96 -8.13 9.36
N ALA A 230 -32.64 -8.27 9.13
CA ALA A 230 -31.92 -9.51 9.42
C ALA A 230 -31.83 -9.81 10.93
N VAL A 231 -31.65 -8.79 11.77
CA VAL A 231 -31.70 -8.94 13.23
C VAL A 231 -33.08 -9.38 13.70
N THR A 232 -34.15 -8.83 13.10
CA THR A 232 -35.54 -9.21 13.39
C THR A 232 -35.82 -10.65 12.99
N ASP A 233 -35.39 -11.08 11.80
CA ASP A 233 -35.55 -12.46 11.32
C ASP A 233 -34.79 -13.46 12.21
N ALA A 234 -33.54 -13.14 12.57
CA ALA A 234 -32.72 -13.97 13.46
C ALA A 234 -33.30 -14.10 14.89
N GLY A 235 -34.08 -13.11 15.34
CA GLY A 235 -34.77 -13.12 16.63
C GLY A 235 -36.16 -13.78 16.63
N GLY A 236 -36.66 -14.22 15.47
CA GLY A 236 -37.97 -14.85 15.33
C GLY A 236 -38.11 -16.23 16.00
N PRO A 237 -39.31 -16.84 16.00
CA PRO A 237 -39.54 -18.16 16.58
C PRO A 237 -38.56 -19.20 16.01
N LEU A 238 -37.82 -19.86 16.91
CA LEU A 238 -36.68 -20.77 16.64
C LEU A 238 -37.04 -22.04 15.84
N GLU A 239 -38.25 -22.15 15.30
CA GLU A 239 -38.76 -23.34 14.60
C GLU A 239 -38.16 -23.52 13.19
N ARG A 240 -37.45 -22.52 12.66
CA ARG A 240 -36.93 -22.55 11.27
C ARG A 240 -35.43 -22.36 11.10
N THR A 241 -34.64 -22.47 12.17
CA THR A 241 -33.18 -22.32 12.03
C THR A 241 -32.47 -23.61 12.42
N SER A 242 -32.11 -24.39 11.40
CA SER A 242 -31.01 -25.33 11.47
C SER A 242 -29.73 -24.55 11.79
N THR A 243 -29.39 -24.41 13.07
CA THR A 243 -28.16 -23.73 13.48
C THR A 243 -27.41 -24.52 14.53
N ARG A 244 -26.15 -24.81 14.20
CA ARG A 244 -25.06 -25.35 15.06
C ARG A 244 -24.76 -24.51 16.32
N MET A 245 -25.57 -23.51 16.65
CA MET A 245 -25.30 -22.50 17.68
C MET A 245 -26.29 -22.61 18.86
N PRO A 246 -25.82 -22.57 20.11
CA PRO A 246 -26.69 -22.50 21.29
C PRO A 246 -27.62 -21.29 21.25
N VAL A 247 -28.88 -21.48 21.67
CA VAL A 247 -29.91 -20.42 21.68
C VAL A 247 -29.50 -19.20 22.51
N GLY A 248 -28.79 -19.41 23.63
CA GLY A 248 -28.28 -18.31 24.46
C GLY A 248 -27.25 -17.44 23.74
N GLU A 249 -26.38 -18.05 22.94
CA GLU A 249 -25.38 -17.36 22.13
C GLU A 249 -26.05 -16.54 21.01
N LEU A 250 -27.02 -17.13 20.32
CA LEU A 250 -27.80 -16.43 19.29
C LEU A 250 -28.52 -15.19 19.87
N ARG A 251 -29.16 -15.32 21.05
CA ARG A 251 -29.82 -14.18 21.71
C ARG A 251 -28.83 -13.06 22.05
N ALA A 252 -27.63 -13.42 22.54
CA ALA A 252 -26.60 -12.44 22.84
C ALA A 252 -26.11 -11.70 21.58
N LEU A 253 -25.92 -12.42 20.47
CA LEU A 253 -25.55 -11.82 19.19
C LEU A 253 -26.63 -10.90 18.62
N VAL A 254 -27.90 -11.30 18.69
CA VAL A 254 -29.05 -10.47 18.28
C VAL A 254 -29.14 -9.19 19.12
N ALA A 255 -29.00 -9.31 20.45
CA ALA A 255 -29.03 -8.15 21.34
C ALA A 255 -27.85 -7.19 21.08
N HIS A 256 -26.65 -7.72 20.87
CA HIS A 256 -25.47 -6.93 20.52
C HIS A 256 -25.68 -6.20 19.18
N ALA A 257 -26.15 -6.90 18.15
CA ALA A 257 -26.40 -6.31 16.85
C ALA A 257 -27.45 -5.20 16.93
N ALA A 258 -28.58 -5.44 17.60
CA ALA A 258 -29.62 -4.44 17.80
C ALA A 258 -29.08 -3.17 18.50
N ALA A 259 -28.26 -3.32 19.53
CA ALA A 259 -27.64 -2.20 20.23
C ALA A 259 -26.68 -1.40 19.32
N VAL A 260 -25.88 -2.08 18.50
CA VAL A 260 -24.98 -1.42 17.53
C VAL A 260 -25.78 -0.64 16.48
N LEU A 261 -26.84 -1.22 15.91
CA LEU A 261 -27.67 -0.56 14.91
C LEU A 261 -28.41 0.65 15.50
N ALA A 262 -28.88 0.55 16.75
CA ALA A 262 -29.46 1.69 17.46
C ALA A 262 -28.46 2.83 17.64
N GLY A 263 -27.24 2.52 18.10
CA GLY A 263 -26.17 3.52 18.25
C GLY A 263 -25.79 4.19 16.92
N VAL A 264 -25.69 3.42 15.83
CA VAL A 264 -25.45 4.00 14.49
C VAL A 264 -26.56 4.98 14.09
N ARG A 265 -27.82 4.64 14.36
CA ARG A 265 -28.96 5.54 14.05
C ARG A 265 -28.91 6.82 14.87
N GLU A 266 -28.58 6.72 16.15
CA GLU A 266 -28.43 7.89 17.03
C GLU A 266 -27.30 8.80 16.56
N GLU A 267 -26.15 8.24 16.21
CA GLU A 267 -25.02 9.01 15.66
C GLU A 267 -25.37 9.73 14.36
N MET A 268 -26.07 9.06 13.45
CA MET A 268 -26.54 9.67 12.19
C MET A 268 -27.48 10.86 12.44
N ALA A 269 -28.23 10.85 13.54
CA ALA A 269 -29.15 11.93 13.91
C ALA A 269 -28.47 13.06 14.73
N ALA A 270 -27.34 12.77 15.39
CA ALA A 270 -26.70 13.68 16.33
C ALA A 270 -25.79 14.75 15.68
N GLY A 271 -25.36 14.54 14.44
CA GLY A 271 -24.50 15.50 13.72
C GLY A 271 -23.47 14.82 12.81
N PRO A 272 -22.29 15.45 12.57
CA PRO A 272 -21.24 14.85 11.77
C PRO A 272 -20.77 13.50 12.33
N TYR A 273 -20.80 12.46 11.50
CA TYR A 273 -20.40 11.10 11.84
C TYR A 273 -19.39 10.55 10.81
N ASP A 274 -18.84 9.37 11.07
CA ASP A 274 -17.97 8.65 10.13
C ASP A 274 -18.78 7.56 9.41
N PRO A 275 -19.20 7.78 8.15
CA PRO A 275 -20.07 6.85 7.43
C PRO A 275 -19.38 5.52 7.12
N LEU A 276 -18.06 5.50 6.91
CA LEU A 276 -17.32 4.27 6.69
C LEU A 276 -17.22 3.46 7.98
N ASP A 277 -17.08 4.11 9.13
CA ASP A 277 -17.11 3.45 10.44
C ASP A 277 -18.48 2.88 10.78
N ALA A 278 -19.54 3.65 10.53
CA ALA A 278 -20.91 3.19 10.70
C ALA A 278 -21.19 1.91 9.87
N LEU A 279 -20.84 1.91 8.58
CA LEU A 279 -20.95 0.71 7.73
C LEU A 279 -20.12 -0.46 8.28
N ARG A 280 -18.88 -0.21 8.71
CA ARG A 280 -18.02 -1.26 9.31
C ARG A 280 -18.67 -1.87 10.54
N ARG A 281 -19.30 -1.06 11.40
CA ARG A 281 -20.02 -1.54 12.59
C ARG A 281 -21.25 -2.35 12.22
N ILE A 282 -22.07 -1.90 11.27
CA ILE A 282 -23.25 -2.64 10.77
C ILE A 282 -22.81 -4.02 10.25
N VAL A 283 -21.81 -4.07 9.36
CA VAL A 283 -21.33 -5.31 8.76
C VAL A 283 -20.78 -6.26 9.82
N ARG A 284 -19.93 -5.78 10.74
CA ARG A 284 -19.35 -6.61 11.81
C ARG A 284 -20.39 -7.15 12.79
N ALA A 285 -21.35 -6.32 13.18
CA ALA A 285 -22.38 -6.70 14.14
C ALA A 285 -23.34 -7.77 13.59
N THR A 286 -23.57 -7.77 12.28
CA THR A 286 -24.56 -8.63 11.64
C THR A 286 -23.95 -9.85 10.94
N ALA A 287 -22.64 -9.87 10.67
CA ALA A 287 -21.95 -11.01 10.06
C ALA A 287 -22.19 -12.36 10.79
N PRO A 288 -22.15 -12.45 12.14
CA PRO A 288 -22.40 -13.70 12.86
C PRO A 288 -23.82 -14.25 12.68
N LEU A 289 -24.79 -13.37 12.38
CA LEU A 289 -26.20 -13.73 12.18
C LEU A 289 -26.48 -14.29 10.78
N GLY A 290 -25.46 -14.36 9.90
CA GLY A 290 -25.65 -14.74 8.50
C GLY A 290 -26.29 -13.63 7.64
N ALA A 291 -26.50 -12.46 8.22
CA ALA A 291 -27.06 -11.28 7.54
C ALA A 291 -26.17 -10.72 6.42
N GLY A 292 -24.89 -11.12 6.37
CA GLY A 292 -23.99 -10.82 5.26
C GLY A 292 -24.45 -11.36 3.89
N ARG A 293 -25.54 -12.15 3.84
CA ARG A 293 -26.20 -12.57 2.60
C ARG A 293 -27.30 -11.62 2.12
N ALA A 294 -27.71 -10.63 2.92
CA ALA A 294 -28.60 -9.59 2.45
C ALA A 294 -27.82 -8.64 1.52
N ASP A 295 -28.32 -8.40 0.31
CA ASP A 295 -27.61 -7.67 -0.75
C ASP A 295 -27.07 -6.30 -0.29
N ALA A 296 -27.84 -5.60 0.56
CA ALA A 296 -27.45 -4.30 1.10
C ALA A 296 -26.27 -4.36 2.08
N VAL A 297 -26.22 -5.36 2.96
CA VAL A 297 -25.12 -5.56 3.92
C VAL A 297 -23.87 -6.05 3.18
N LEU A 298 -24.03 -6.84 2.12
CA LEU A 298 -22.94 -7.25 1.25
C LEU A 298 -22.34 -6.05 0.49
N ALA A 299 -23.18 -5.17 -0.06
CA ALA A 299 -22.73 -3.94 -0.71
C ALA A 299 -21.93 -3.05 0.26
N ALA A 300 -22.40 -2.89 1.49
CA ALA A 300 -21.68 -2.21 2.57
C ALA A 300 -20.32 -2.87 2.89
N ALA A 301 -20.28 -4.21 2.96
CA ALA A 301 -19.05 -4.96 3.19
C ALA A 301 -18.04 -4.73 2.06
N LEU A 302 -18.48 -4.67 0.80
CA LEU A 302 -17.61 -4.40 -0.35
C LEU A 302 -17.02 -2.98 -0.31
N ILE A 303 -17.82 -1.96 0.05
CA ILE A 303 -17.33 -0.57 0.18
C ILE A 303 -16.24 -0.50 1.25
N THR A 304 -16.49 -1.09 2.43
CA THR A 304 -15.55 -1.06 3.55
C THR A 304 -14.27 -1.85 3.27
N ALA A 305 -14.37 -3.00 2.60
CA ALA A 305 -13.22 -3.81 2.20
C ALA A 305 -12.35 -3.10 1.13
N ARG A 306 -12.98 -2.49 0.12
CA ARG A 306 -12.27 -1.71 -0.91
C ARG A 306 -11.56 -0.50 -0.31
N SER A 307 -12.20 0.20 0.62
CA SER A 307 -11.58 1.33 1.32
C SER A 307 -10.35 0.88 2.14
N ALA A 308 -10.46 -0.23 2.89
CA ALA A 308 -9.36 -0.75 3.69
C ALA A 308 -8.17 -1.25 2.83
N THR A 309 -8.45 -1.96 1.74
CA THR A 309 -7.42 -2.45 0.81
C THR A 309 -6.71 -1.30 0.09
N ALA A 310 -7.44 -0.27 -0.34
CA ALA A 310 -6.85 0.92 -0.94
C ALA A 310 -5.96 1.71 0.04
N ALA A 311 -6.38 1.82 1.30
CA ALA A 311 -5.57 2.46 2.34
C ALA A 311 -4.27 1.67 2.61
N ALA A 312 -4.36 0.34 2.69
CA ALA A 312 -3.19 -0.53 2.87
C ALA A 312 -2.23 -0.46 1.67
N ALA A 313 -2.75 -0.51 0.44
CA ALA A 313 -1.96 -0.38 -0.77
C ALA A 313 -1.22 0.97 -0.81
N GLY A 314 -1.93 2.07 -0.50
CA GLY A 314 -1.34 3.40 -0.39
C GLY A 314 -0.20 3.45 0.63
N PHE A 315 -0.42 2.93 1.84
CA PHE A 315 0.59 2.88 2.89
C PHE A 315 1.85 2.12 2.46
N VAL A 316 1.68 0.95 1.84
CA VAL A 316 2.80 0.15 1.33
C VAL A 316 3.55 0.92 0.26
N THR A 317 2.85 1.56 -0.69
CA THR A 317 3.51 2.31 -1.77
C THR A 317 4.29 3.54 -1.27
N THR A 318 3.86 4.20 -0.19
CA THR A 318 4.50 5.42 0.31
C THR A 318 5.59 5.17 1.35
N HIS A 319 5.60 4.00 1.98
CA HIS A 319 6.62 3.58 2.98
C HIS A 319 7.53 2.47 2.45
N ARG A 320 7.62 2.37 1.12
CA ARG A 320 8.49 1.45 0.38
C ARG A 320 9.95 1.93 0.30
N GLY A 321 10.39 2.75 1.26
CA GLY A 321 11.73 3.34 1.32
C GLY A 321 12.26 3.39 2.75
#